data_AF-A0A2J7ZJ61-F1
#
_entry.id   AF-A0A2J7ZJ61-F1
#
_cell.length_a   1.000
_cell.length_b   1.000
_cell.length_c   1.000
_cell.angle_alpha   90.00
_cell.angle_beta   90.00
_cell.angle_gamma   90.00
#
_symmetry.space_group_name_H-M   'P 1'
#
loop_
_entity.id
_entity.type
_entity.pdbx_description
1 polymer ?
#
loop_
_entity_poly.entity_id
_entity_poly.type
_entity_poly.pdbx_seq_one_letter_code
_entity_poly.pdbx_strand_id
1 'polypeptide(L)'
;MKRADLFAYSDEEPVCPHVLEFQAIAWSSGDEDDVDGEEEDDEDDDDEEEEARHGGDGDNLAFVVRVFGVTAEGRSVALAIRAFTPYFYIKVAPHWTPGQTRALKDFITSHKKLGVLLVRSVSKKDFYGFRNGKTDTFLRIDCRSLKASKIMAYKLQKPVQGRGIAFPAGEISLYESNIEPIIRFMHMR
;
A
#
# COMPACT_ATOMS: atom_id res chain seq x y z
N MET A 1 52.46 -0.62 -31.29
CA MET A 1 51.28 -1.46 -30.99
C MET A 1 50.26 -0.61 -30.26
N LYS A 2 49.21 -0.16 -30.94
CA LYS A 2 48.07 0.56 -30.34
C LYS A 2 46.94 -0.46 -30.15
N ARG A 3 46.46 -0.59 -28.92
CA ARG A 3 45.26 -1.36 -28.55
C ARG A 3 44.04 -0.63 -29.11
N ALA A 4 43.55 -1.10 -30.24
CA ALA A 4 42.24 -0.75 -30.77
C ALA A 4 41.70 -2.06 -31.32
N ASP A 5 41.10 -2.86 -30.44
CA ASP A 5 40.30 -4.05 -30.72
C ASP A 5 39.97 -4.70 -29.38
N LEU A 6 38.87 -4.29 -28.75
CA LEU A 6 38.15 -4.96 -27.65
C LEU A 6 37.18 -3.94 -27.09
N PHE A 7 36.01 -3.80 -27.71
CA PHE A 7 34.73 -3.34 -27.14
C PHE A 7 33.79 -3.10 -28.33
N ALA A 8 33.49 -4.18 -29.08
CA ALA A 8 32.23 -4.24 -29.79
C ALA A 8 31.16 -4.47 -28.72
N TYR A 9 30.58 -3.38 -28.22
CA TYR A 9 29.39 -3.44 -27.39
C TYR A 9 28.24 -3.82 -28.32
N SER A 10 27.84 -5.09 -28.29
CA SER A 10 26.63 -5.56 -28.95
C SER A 10 25.44 -4.88 -28.29
N ASP A 11 24.64 -4.14 -29.08
CA ASP A 11 23.32 -3.62 -28.72
C ASP A 11 22.30 -4.78 -28.56
N GLU A 12 22.60 -5.75 -27.70
CA GLU A 12 21.57 -6.67 -27.23
C GLU A 12 21.06 -6.15 -25.90
N GLU A 13 19.88 -5.53 -25.93
CA GLU A 13 19.07 -5.28 -24.74
C GLU A 13 18.96 -6.59 -23.93
N PRO A 14 19.01 -6.54 -22.59
CA PRO A 14 18.93 -7.76 -21.79
C PRO A 14 17.59 -8.46 -22.07
N VAL A 15 17.66 -9.55 -22.83
CA VAL A 15 16.52 -10.44 -23.10
C VAL A 15 16.13 -11.08 -21.78
N CYS A 16 15.06 -10.58 -21.16
CA CYS A 16 14.39 -11.25 -20.04
C CYS A 16 14.07 -12.69 -20.48
N PRO A 17 14.68 -13.75 -19.91
CA PRO A 17 14.79 -15.01 -20.64
C PRO A 17 13.47 -15.75 -20.84
N HIS A 18 12.41 -15.46 -20.07
CA HIS A 18 11.15 -16.20 -20.17
C HIS A 18 9.94 -15.29 -19.96
N VAL A 19 9.29 -14.90 -21.07
CA VAL A 19 7.93 -14.39 -21.04
C VAL A 19 7.01 -15.55 -20.62
N LEU A 20 6.34 -15.42 -19.47
CA LEU A 20 5.34 -16.38 -19.02
C LEU A 20 3.97 -15.95 -19.54
N GLU A 21 3.45 -16.65 -20.55
CA GLU A 21 2.09 -16.47 -21.04
C GLU A 21 1.18 -17.58 -20.50
N PHE A 22 0.08 -17.19 -19.87
CA PHE A 22 -0.92 -18.12 -19.36
C PHE A 22 -2.30 -17.47 -19.30
N GLN A 23 -3.35 -18.28 -19.44
CA GLN A 23 -4.72 -17.83 -19.21
C GLN A 23 -5.01 -17.85 -17.72
N ALA A 24 -5.35 -16.69 -17.15
CA ALA A 24 -5.87 -16.60 -15.79
C ALA A 24 -7.29 -17.19 -15.72
N ILE A 25 -7.51 -18.12 -14.80
CA ILE A 25 -8.78 -18.83 -14.58
C ILE A 25 -9.44 -18.36 -13.29
N ALA A 26 -8.64 -18.19 -12.23
CA ALA A 26 -9.15 -17.81 -10.92
C ALA A 26 -8.17 -16.87 -10.22
N TRP A 27 -8.73 -16.05 -9.33
CA TRP A 27 -7.99 -15.05 -8.56
C TRP A 27 -8.38 -15.18 -7.09
N SER A 28 -7.42 -15.03 -6.20
CA SER A 28 -7.67 -14.86 -4.76
C SER A 28 -6.74 -13.79 -4.21
N SER A 29 -7.11 -13.18 -3.10
CA SER A 29 -6.23 -12.24 -2.41
C SER A 29 -6.42 -12.31 -0.91
N GLY A 30 -5.36 -12.01 -0.17
CA GLY A 30 -5.39 -11.99 1.29
C GLY A 30 -4.06 -11.54 1.85
N ASP A 31 -4.00 -11.47 3.18
CA ASP A 31 -2.75 -11.26 3.89
C ASP A 31 -2.06 -12.61 4.08
N GLU A 32 -0.80 -12.69 3.68
CA GLU A 32 0.07 -13.85 3.81
C GLU A 32 1.42 -13.41 4.37
N ASP A 33 2.24 -14.35 4.84
CA ASP A 33 3.57 -14.03 5.35
C ASP A 33 4.42 -13.35 4.27
N ASP A 34 5.10 -12.28 4.69
CA ASP A 34 5.96 -11.48 3.83
C ASP A 34 7.33 -12.14 3.70
N VAL A 35 7.39 -13.15 2.82
CA VAL A 35 8.62 -13.92 2.53
C VAL A 35 9.70 -13.12 1.78
N ASP A 36 9.33 -11.96 1.21
CA ASP A 36 10.24 -11.10 0.45
C ASP A 36 10.71 -9.88 1.28
N GLY A 37 10.15 -9.67 2.47
CA GLY A 37 10.50 -8.58 3.37
C GLY A 37 11.83 -8.83 4.08
N GLU A 38 12.66 -7.80 4.23
CA GLU A 38 13.78 -7.82 5.17
C GLU A 38 13.20 -7.94 6.59
N GLU A 39 13.74 -8.84 7.42
CA GLU A 39 13.39 -8.91 8.84
C GLU A 39 13.80 -7.58 9.49
N GLU A 40 12.82 -6.80 9.94
CA GLU A 40 13.09 -5.61 10.75
C GLU A 40 13.36 -6.11 12.18
N ASP A 41 14.58 -5.91 12.69
CA ASP A 41 14.94 -6.24 14.07
C ASP A 41 14.04 -5.45 15.04
N ASP A 42 13.04 -6.13 15.61
CA ASP A 42 12.12 -5.57 16.59
C ASP A 42 12.83 -5.45 17.95
N GLU A 43 13.42 -4.29 18.24
CA GLU A 43 13.68 -3.90 19.63
C GLU A 43 12.34 -3.54 20.30
N ASP A 44 11.94 -4.39 21.25
CA ASP A 44 10.77 -4.26 22.11
C ASP A 44 10.78 -2.93 22.88
N ASP A 45 9.79 -2.08 22.64
CA ASP A 45 9.46 -0.97 23.53
C ASP A 45 7.98 -1.12 23.88
N ASP A 46 7.75 -1.79 25.01
CA ASP A 46 6.46 -1.98 25.68
C ASP A 46 5.89 -0.60 26.05
N ASP A 47 4.77 -0.21 25.42
CA ASP A 47 3.70 0.58 26.05
C ASP A 47 2.56 0.86 25.04
N GLU A 48 1.45 0.12 25.15
CA GLU A 48 0.07 0.65 25.22
C GLU A 48 -0.98 -0.49 25.12
N GLU A 49 -1.57 -0.78 26.28
CA GLU A 49 -2.85 -1.45 26.62
C GLU A 49 -3.60 -2.30 25.55
N GLU A 50 -3.65 -3.61 25.84
CA GLU A 50 -4.68 -4.63 25.55
C GLU A 50 -5.85 -4.25 24.61
N GLU A 51 -5.69 -4.51 23.31
CA GLU A 51 -6.82 -4.79 22.38
C GLU A 51 -6.36 -5.71 21.23
N ALA A 52 -6.05 -6.98 21.53
CA ALA A 52 -6.29 -8.13 20.65
C ALA A 52 -5.82 -9.43 21.32
N ARG A 53 -6.68 -10.05 22.13
CA ARG A 53 -6.59 -11.49 22.35
C ARG A 53 -6.89 -12.17 21.02
N HIS A 54 -5.87 -12.42 20.21
CA HIS A 54 -5.68 -13.49 19.20
C HIS A 54 -4.47 -13.14 18.30
N GLY A 55 -3.38 -13.90 18.46
CA GLY A 55 -2.40 -14.14 17.39
C GLY A 55 -1.00 -13.55 17.60
N GLY A 56 -0.18 -14.20 18.43
CA GLY A 56 1.25 -14.26 18.13
C GLY A 56 1.43 -15.00 16.81
N ASP A 57 2.37 -14.54 15.96
CA ASP A 57 2.63 -14.83 14.52
C ASP A 57 2.20 -13.75 13.51
N GLY A 58 1.62 -12.62 13.93
CA GLY A 58 0.90 -11.69 13.02
C GLY A 58 1.59 -10.42 12.52
N ASP A 59 2.90 -10.22 12.76
CA ASP A 59 3.53 -8.90 12.54
C ASP A 59 4.16 -8.73 11.14
N ASN A 60 4.55 -9.81 10.47
CA ASN A 60 5.15 -9.73 9.12
C ASN A 60 4.20 -10.18 8.00
N LEU A 61 2.99 -9.60 7.94
CA LEU A 61 2.01 -9.89 6.89
C LEU A 61 2.11 -8.91 5.71
N ALA A 62 2.00 -9.43 4.49
CA ALA A 62 1.87 -8.67 3.25
C ALA A 62 0.63 -9.07 2.46
N PHE A 63 0.04 -8.11 1.74
CA PHE A 63 -1.08 -8.38 0.85
C PHE A 63 -0.60 -9.08 -0.42
N VAL A 64 -1.16 -10.25 -0.72
CA VAL A 64 -0.82 -11.05 -1.88
C VAL A 64 -2.03 -11.24 -2.78
N VAL A 65 -1.85 -11.06 -4.08
CA VAL A 65 -2.83 -11.47 -5.10
C VAL A 65 -2.33 -12.75 -5.77
N ARG A 66 -3.08 -13.84 -5.62
CA ARG A 66 -2.80 -15.10 -6.31
C ARG A 66 -3.63 -15.21 -7.58
N VAL A 67 -2.95 -15.58 -8.66
CA VAL A 67 -3.56 -15.84 -9.97
C VAL A 67 -3.30 -17.29 -10.34
N PHE A 68 -4.38 -18.04 -10.52
CA PHE A 68 -4.33 -19.43 -10.96
C PHE A 68 -4.72 -19.51 -12.43
N GLY A 69 -4.01 -20.33 -13.18
CA GLY A 69 -4.26 -20.43 -14.60
C GLY A 69 -3.55 -21.60 -15.27
N VAL A 70 -3.56 -21.57 -16.60
CA VAL A 70 -2.94 -22.60 -17.43
C VAL A 70 -2.18 -21.98 -18.59
N THR A 71 -1.02 -22.54 -18.89
CA THR A 71 -0.24 -22.20 -20.09
C THR A 71 -0.89 -22.75 -21.36
N ALA A 72 -0.42 -22.32 -22.53
CA ALA A 72 -0.86 -22.85 -23.83
C ALA A 72 -0.62 -24.37 -23.96
N GLU A 73 0.42 -24.91 -23.29
CA GLU A 73 0.69 -26.35 -23.27
C GLU A 73 -0.16 -27.12 -22.23
N GLY A 74 -1.09 -26.46 -21.54
CA GLY A 74 -1.96 -27.07 -20.53
C GLY A 74 -1.30 -27.30 -19.17
N ARG A 75 -0.13 -26.70 -18.90
CA ARG A 75 0.52 -26.76 -17.58
C ARG A 75 -0.13 -25.76 -16.64
N SER A 76 -0.50 -26.21 -15.43
CA SER A 76 -1.05 -25.37 -14.37
C SER A 76 -0.02 -24.37 -13.85
N VAL A 77 -0.47 -23.14 -13.60
CA VAL A 77 0.33 -22.03 -13.07
C VAL A 77 -0.36 -21.46 -11.84
N ALA A 78 0.42 -21.18 -10.80
CA ALA A 78 0.00 -20.41 -9.64
C ALA A 78 1.00 -19.25 -9.45
N LEU A 79 0.58 -18.04 -9.79
CA LEU A 79 1.38 -16.82 -9.66
C LEU A 79 1.00 -16.10 -8.37
N ALA A 80 1.99 -15.71 -7.57
CA ALA A 80 1.81 -14.83 -6.41
C ALA A 80 2.35 -13.44 -6.75
N ILE A 81 1.47 -12.44 -6.73
CA ILE A 81 1.80 -11.04 -6.99
C ILE A 81 1.90 -10.33 -5.63
N ARG A 82 3.12 -9.95 -5.27
CA ARG A 82 3.45 -9.28 -3.99
C ARG A 82 3.79 -7.80 -4.13
N ALA A 83 3.97 -7.32 -5.37
CA ALA A 83 4.33 -5.93 -5.67
C ALA A 83 3.17 -4.92 -5.49
N PHE A 84 1.99 -5.36 -5.08
CA PHE A 84 0.82 -4.51 -4.91
C PHE A 84 0.42 -4.37 -3.44
N THR A 85 0.35 -3.13 -2.97
CA THR A 85 0.04 -2.82 -1.57
C THR A 85 -1.32 -2.12 -1.45
N PRO A 86 -2.18 -2.50 -0.49
CA PRO A 86 -3.42 -1.80 -0.17
C PRO A 86 -3.20 -0.31 0.09
N TYR A 87 -4.15 0.51 -0.33
CA TYR A 87 -4.09 1.94 -0.07
C TYR A 87 -5.48 2.57 -0.03
N PHE A 88 -5.56 3.69 0.68
CA PHE A 88 -6.75 4.55 0.74
C PHE A 88 -6.34 6.01 0.85
N TYR A 89 -7.34 6.90 0.86
CA TYR A 89 -7.10 8.33 0.80
C TYR A 89 -7.75 9.08 1.96
N ILE A 90 -7.13 10.19 2.36
CA ILE A 90 -7.72 11.21 3.22
C ILE A 90 -7.82 12.49 2.41
N LYS A 91 -8.99 13.13 2.38
CA LYS A 91 -9.11 14.46 1.78
C LYS A 91 -8.59 15.51 2.75
N VAL A 92 -7.67 16.36 2.30
CA VAL A 92 -7.20 17.51 3.10
C VAL A 92 -8.30 18.57 3.07
N ALA A 93 -8.90 18.84 4.24
CA ALA A 93 -9.98 19.82 4.30
C ALA A 93 -9.46 21.25 4.12
N PRO A 94 -10.23 22.17 3.51
CA PRO A 94 -9.75 23.52 3.22
C PRO A 94 -9.37 24.35 4.45
N HIS A 95 -9.97 24.06 5.60
CA HIS A 95 -9.70 24.74 6.87
C HIS A 95 -8.51 24.16 7.62
N TRP A 96 -7.91 23.06 7.14
CA TRP A 96 -6.70 22.52 7.74
C TRP A 96 -5.50 23.39 7.41
N THR A 97 -4.73 23.73 8.44
CA THR A 97 -3.45 24.42 8.27
C THR A 97 -2.39 23.47 7.68
N PRO A 98 -1.36 24.00 7.01
CA PRO A 98 -0.21 23.20 6.59
C PRO A 98 0.46 22.44 7.75
N GLY A 99 0.50 23.06 8.94
CA GLY A 99 1.03 22.45 10.16
C GLY A 99 0.22 21.23 10.60
N GLN A 100 -1.11 21.33 10.63
CA GLN A 100 -1.99 20.20 10.95
C GLN A 100 -1.86 19.06 9.93
N THR A 101 -1.79 19.39 8.64
CA THR A 101 -1.63 18.37 7.59
C THR A 101 -0.29 17.65 7.70
N ARG A 102 0.79 18.38 7.97
CA ARG A 102 2.11 17.80 8.21
C ARG A 102 2.10 16.91 9.45
N ALA A 103 1.54 17.41 10.54
CA ALA A 103 1.51 16.66 11.78
C ALA A 103 0.66 15.38 11.63
N LEU A 104 -0.48 15.41 10.92
CA LEU A 104 -1.23 14.19 10.57
C LEU A 104 -0.38 13.20 9.77
N LYS A 105 0.37 13.69 8.78
CA LYS A 105 1.28 12.85 8.00
C LYS A 105 2.33 12.20 8.90
N ASP A 106 2.92 12.96 9.83
CA ASP A 106 3.92 12.47 10.77
C ASP A 106 3.32 11.44 11.74
N PHE A 107 2.09 11.67 12.23
CA PHE A 107 1.34 10.71 13.05
C PHE A 107 1.08 9.40 12.30
N ILE A 108 0.64 9.45 11.04
CA ILE A 108 0.38 8.22 10.27
C ILE A 108 1.71 7.51 9.99
N THR A 109 2.77 8.26 9.69
CA THR A 109 4.10 7.71 9.40
C THR A 109 4.77 7.12 10.63
N SER A 110 4.43 7.56 11.85
CA SER A 110 4.99 6.97 13.08
C SER A 110 4.49 5.54 13.33
N HIS A 111 3.40 5.13 12.67
CA HIS A 111 2.84 3.78 12.79
C HIS A 111 3.46 2.80 11.76
N LYS A 112 4.78 2.85 11.56
CA LYS A 112 5.48 1.92 10.65
C LYS A 112 5.32 0.47 11.11
N LYS A 113 5.43 0.23 12.42
CA LYS A 113 5.22 -1.09 13.05
C LYS A 113 3.83 -1.68 12.75
N LEU A 114 2.82 -0.83 12.49
CA LEU A 114 1.49 -1.30 12.08
C LEU A 114 1.45 -1.80 10.62
N GLY A 115 2.50 -1.59 9.84
CA GLY A 115 2.55 -1.88 8.40
C GLY A 115 2.20 -0.67 7.53
N VAL A 116 2.38 0.57 8.00
CA VAL A 116 2.30 1.76 7.13
C VAL A 116 3.62 1.92 6.37
N LEU A 117 3.54 1.89 5.03
CA LEU A 117 4.72 1.96 4.17
C LEU A 117 5.02 3.40 3.73
N LEU A 118 4.01 4.10 3.20
CA LEU A 118 4.20 5.41 2.60
C LEU A 118 2.97 6.29 2.74
N VAL A 119 3.20 7.55 3.10
CA VAL A 119 2.19 8.61 3.06
C VAL A 119 2.65 9.71 2.09
N ARG A 120 1.83 10.01 1.07
CA ARG A 120 2.14 11.06 0.09
C ARG A 120 0.94 11.91 -0.27
N SER A 121 1.19 13.18 -0.56
CA SER A 121 0.15 14.08 -1.08
C SER A 121 -0.07 13.82 -2.58
N VAL A 122 -1.33 13.72 -2.99
CA VAL A 122 -1.74 13.54 -4.38
C VAL A 122 -2.86 14.51 -4.73
N SER A 123 -2.89 14.98 -5.98
CA SER A 123 -4.01 15.77 -6.50
C SER A 123 -5.01 14.86 -7.19
N LYS A 124 -6.26 14.83 -6.71
CA LYS A 124 -7.34 13.98 -7.24
C LYS A 124 -8.63 14.79 -7.32
N LYS A 125 -9.56 14.32 -8.16
CA LYS A 125 -10.92 14.87 -8.22
C LYS A 125 -11.75 14.14 -7.17
N ASP A 126 -12.48 14.90 -6.36
CA ASP A 126 -13.49 14.33 -5.48
C ASP A 126 -14.69 13.89 -6.33
N PHE A 127 -15.16 12.66 -6.09
CA PHE A 127 -16.29 12.06 -6.80
C PHE A 127 -17.63 12.65 -6.34
N TYR A 128 -17.72 13.12 -5.09
CA TYR A 128 -18.99 13.60 -4.54
C TYR A 128 -19.32 15.03 -5.02
N GLY A 129 -20.44 15.13 -5.72
CA GLY A 129 -21.01 16.40 -6.18
C GLY A 129 -20.41 16.93 -7.50
N PHE A 130 -21.06 17.94 -8.06
CA PHE A 130 -20.56 18.62 -9.27
C PHE A 130 -19.53 19.69 -8.89
N ARG A 131 -18.25 19.40 -9.11
CA ARG A 131 -17.12 20.30 -8.78
C ARG A 131 -16.47 20.95 -9.99
N ASN A 132 -17.10 20.91 -11.16
CA ASN A 132 -16.60 21.48 -12.41
C ASN A 132 -15.12 21.13 -12.72
N GLY A 133 -14.74 19.87 -12.50
CA GLY A 133 -13.38 19.39 -12.76
C GLY A 133 -12.30 19.83 -11.77
N LYS A 134 -12.64 20.55 -10.68
CA LYS A 134 -11.68 20.96 -9.65
C LYS A 134 -11.03 19.75 -8.99
N THR A 135 -9.72 19.82 -8.80
CA THR A 135 -8.94 18.85 -8.02
C THR A 135 -8.74 19.36 -6.59
N ASP A 136 -8.78 18.44 -5.64
CA ASP A 136 -8.43 18.69 -4.25
C ASP A 136 -7.15 17.91 -3.89
N THR A 137 -6.50 18.31 -2.80
CA THR A 137 -5.35 17.59 -2.25
C THR A 137 -5.82 16.45 -1.36
N PHE A 138 -5.27 15.27 -1.59
CA PHE A 138 -5.49 14.08 -0.78
C PHE A 138 -4.16 13.56 -0.23
N LEU A 139 -4.18 12.92 0.93
CA LEU A 139 -3.09 12.08 1.40
C LEU A 139 -3.40 10.64 0.99
N ARG A 140 -2.50 10.00 0.24
CA ARG A 140 -2.53 8.57 -0.05
C ARG A 140 -1.68 7.84 0.97
N ILE A 141 -2.24 6.81 1.59
CA ILE A 141 -1.59 5.96 2.59
C ILE A 141 -1.49 4.58 1.99
N ASP A 142 -0.27 4.10 1.77
CA ASP A 142 -0.01 2.71 1.38
C ASP A 142 0.34 1.89 2.63
N CYS A 143 -0.26 0.71 2.72
CA CYS A 143 -0.07 -0.24 3.83
C CYS A 143 0.43 -1.58 3.28
N ARG A 144 1.26 -2.28 4.07
CA ARG A 144 1.83 -3.59 3.72
C ARG A 144 0.76 -4.65 3.55
N SER A 145 -0.23 -4.66 4.45
CA SER A 145 -1.31 -5.65 4.50
C SER A 145 -2.70 -5.00 4.54
N LEU A 146 -3.73 -5.79 4.25
CA LEU A 146 -5.14 -5.41 4.40
C LEU A 146 -5.50 -5.20 5.87
N LYS A 147 -4.97 -6.03 6.78
CA LYS A 147 -5.08 -5.86 8.23
C LYS A 147 -4.55 -4.50 8.67
N ALA A 148 -3.32 -4.15 8.27
CA ALA A 148 -2.73 -2.84 8.54
C ALA A 148 -3.61 -1.68 8.04
N SER A 149 -4.09 -1.79 6.80
CA SER A 149 -4.98 -0.79 6.20
C SER A 149 -6.28 -0.61 6.99
N LYS A 150 -6.90 -1.71 7.46
CA LYS A 150 -8.15 -1.67 8.22
C LYS A 150 -7.94 -1.08 9.61
N ILE A 151 -6.88 -1.46 10.31
CA ILE A 151 -6.56 -0.92 11.64
C ILE A 151 -6.26 0.57 11.54
N MET A 152 -5.47 1.00 10.55
CA MET A 152 -5.17 2.42 10.35
C MET A 152 -6.43 3.23 10.01
N ALA A 153 -7.29 2.73 9.11
CA ALA A 153 -8.56 3.37 8.80
C ALA A 153 -9.45 3.51 10.06
N TYR A 154 -9.52 2.48 10.90
CA TYR A 154 -10.27 2.52 12.15
C TYR A 154 -9.68 3.54 13.15
N LYS A 155 -8.36 3.57 13.33
CA LYS A 155 -7.67 4.57 14.17
C LYS A 155 -7.96 6.00 13.72
N LEU A 156 -7.96 6.26 12.42
CA LEU A 156 -8.22 7.58 11.85
C LEU A 156 -9.69 8.04 11.95
N GLN A 157 -10.63 7.14 12.21
CA GLN A 157 -12.03 7.49 12.48
C GLN A 157 -12.26 7.90 13.95
N LYS A 158 -11.35 7.51 14.85
CA LYS A 158 -11.34 7.94 16.26
C LYS A 158 -10.72 9.35 16.38
N PRO A 159 -10.91 10.03 17.54
CA PRO A 159 -10.19 11.26 17.82
C PRO A 159 -8.67 11.03 17.72
N VAL A 160 -7.98 11.88 16.96
CA VAL A 160 -6.52 11.86 16.85
C VAL A 160 -5.97 13.05 17.62
N GLN A 161 -5.25 12.78 18.70
CA GLN A 161 -4.62 13.77 19.57
C GLN A 161 -3.11 13.53 19.63
N GLY A 162 -2.33 14.61 19.62
CA GLY A 162 -0.87 14.53 19.69
C GLY A 162 -0.21 15.91 19.64
N ARG A 163 1.12 15.94 19.50
CA ARG A 163 1.88 17.20 19.40
C ARG A 163 1.44 18.01 18.17
N GLY A 164 0.66 19.06 18.41
CA GLY A 164 0.17 19.96 17.35
C GLY A 164 -0.99 19.39 16.52
N ILE A 165 -1.64 18.31 16.98
CA ILE A 165 -2.75 17.66 16.30
C ILE A 165 -3.90 17.47 17.27
N ALA A 166 -5.08 17.96 16.90
CA ALA A 166 -6.32 17.67 17.57
C ALA A 166 -7.41 17.58 16.49
N PHE A 167 -7.68 16.37 16.02
CA PHE A 167 -8.81 16.09 15.15
C PHE A 167 -9.88 15.37 15.96
N PRO A 168 -11.09 15.94 16.12
CA PRO A 168 -12.19 15.21 16.73
C PRO A 168 -12.62 14.04 15.85
N ALA A 169 -13.37 13.09 16.44
CA ALA A 169 -13.90 11.97 15.69
C ALA A 169 -14.75 12.46 14.50
N GLY A 170 -14.55 11.86 13.31
CA GLY A 170 -15.28 12.22 12.09
C GLY A 170 -14.74 13.44 11.33
N GLU A 171 -13.75 14.16 11.86
CA GLU A 171 -13.11 15.28 11.14
C GLU A 171 -12.27 14.79 9.94
N ILE A 172 -11.65 13.63 10.09
CA ILE A 172 -10.85 12.99 9.03
C ILE A 172 -11.79 12.21 8.12
N SER A 173 -12.00 12.72 6.91
CA SER A 173 -12.79 12.03 5.89
C SER A 173 -11.94 11.00 5.14
N LEU A 174 -12.21 9.72 5.39
CA LEU A 174 -11.61 8.61 4.64
C LEU A 174 -12.35 8.40 3.32
N TYR A 175 -11.58 8.29 2.26
CA TYR A 175 -12.07 7.98 0.93
C TYR A 175 -11.55 6.63 0.56
N GLU A 176 -12.44 5.84 -0.06
CA GLU A 176 -12.02 4.68 -0.81
C GLU A 176 -11.39 3.57 0.08
N SER A 177 -11.50 3.71 1.42
CA SER A 177 -10.96 2.78 2.43
C SER A 177 -11.76 1.48 2.56
N ASN A 178 -12.96 1.43 2.00
CA ASN A 178 -13.84 0.25 1.99
C ASN A 178 -13.77 -0.54 0.67
N ILE A 179 -12.96 -0.11 -0.30
CA ILE A 179 -12.80 -0.82 -1.57
C ILE A 179 -11.74 -1.91 -1.38
N GLU A 180 -12.13 -3.15 -1.67
CA GLU A 180 -11.23 -4.31 -1.67
C GLU A 180 -10.00 -4.07 -2.57
N PRO A 181 -8.76 -4.28 -2.08
CA PRO A 181 -7.56 -3.94 -2.84
C PRO A 181 -7.42 -4.72 -4.16
N ILE A 182 -7.95 -5.95 -4.25
CA ILE A 182 -7.97 -6.72 -5.50
C ILE A 182 -8.77 -6.02 -6.61
N ILE A 183 -9.87 -5.34 -6.26
CA ILE A 183 -10.65 -4.57 -7.23
C ILE A 183 -9.80 -3.41 -7.76
N ARG A 184 -9.05 -2.74 -6.88
CA ARG A 184 -8.11 -1.69 -7.31
C ARG A 184 -7.05 -2.24 -8.24
N PHE A 185 -6.47 -3.40 -7.89
CA PHE A 185 -5.45 -4.05 -8.70
C PHE A 185 -5.93 -4.27 -10.14
N MET A 186 -7.15 -4.78 -10.32
CA MET A 186 -7.75 -5.00 -11.64
C MET A 186 -8.02 -3.71 -12.45
N HIS A 187 -8.14 -2.56 -11.78
CA HIS A 187 -8.42 -1.27 -12.43
C HIS A 187 -7.18 -0.41 -12.64
N MET A 188 -6.01 -0.82 -12.11
CA MET A 188 -4.75 -0.13 -12.39
C MET A 188 -4.37 -0.33 -13.87
N ARG A 189 -3.81 0.71 -14.48
CA ARG A 189 -3.32 0.72 -15.86
C ARG A 189 -1.83 0.95 -15.87
#